data_AF-H1W448-F1
#
_entry.id   AF-H1W448-F1
#
_cell.length_a   1.000
_cell.length_b   1.000
_cell.length_c   1.000
_cell.angle_alpha   90.00
_cell.angle_beta   90.00
_cell.angle_gamma   90.00
#
_symmetry.space_group_name_H-M   'P 1'
#
loop_
_entity.id
_entity.type
_entity.pdbx_description
1 polymer ?
#
loop_
_entity_poly.entity_id
_entity_poly.type
_entity_poly.pdbx_seq_one_letter_code
_entity_poly.pdbx_strand_id
1 'polypeptide(L)' 'MDTSAIRGLLAASLDPDADTRRRAEIQLKQIEEHPGFMDVLLDVLQNEQDNSVRLSST' A
#
# COMPACT_ATOMS: atom_id res chain seq x y z
N MET A 1 -0.76 -11.70 5.76
CA MET A 1 -0.02 -10.52 5.28
C MET A 1 -0.64 -9.31 5.93
N ASP A 2 0.18 -8.43 6.51
CA ASP A 2 -0.30 -7.24 7.21
C ASP A 2 -0.69 -6.14 6.21
N THR A 3 -1.99 -5.89 6.09
CA THR A 3 -2.56 -4.84 5.24
C THR A 3 -2.01 -3.46 5.58
N SER A 4 -1.79 -3.18 6.86
CA SER A 4 -1.16 -1.94 7.33
C SER A 4 0.29 -1.77 6.86
N ALA A 5 1.04 -2.88 6.71
CA ALA A 5 2.42 -2.83 6.21
C ALA A 5 2.43 -2.53 4.70
N ILE A 6 1.54 -3.16 3.93
CA ILE A 6 1.41 -2.89 2.49
C ILE A 6 0.96 -1.45 2.23
N ARG A 7 0.02 -0.93 3.02
CA ARG A 7 -0.38 0.48 2.96
C ARG A 7 0.80 1.42 3.22
N GLY A 8 1.61 1.13 4.24
CA GLY A 8 2.83 1.88 4.53
C GLY A 8 3.84 1.83 3.38
N LEU A 9 3.97 0.69 2.71
CA LEU A 9 4.83 0.53 1.53
C LEU A 9 4.31 1.28 0.30
N LEU A 10 2.99 1.28 0.05
CA LEU A 10 2.41 2.10 -1.02
C LEU A 10 2.65 3.59 -0.75
N ALA A 11 2.40 4.06 0.47
CA ALA A 11 2.67 5.45 0.85
C ALA A 11 4.16 5.79 0.69
N ALA A 12 5.06 4.90 1.14
CA ALA A 12 6.51 5.07 1.00
C ALA A 12 6.97 5.05 -0.46
N SER A 13 6.28 4.35 -1.37
CA SER A 13 6.58 4.39 -2.81
C SER A 13 6.20 5.72 -3.48
N LEU A 14 5.31 6.49 -2.84
CA LEU A 14 4.90 7.83 -3.25
C LEU A 14 5.66 8.93 -2.49
N ASP A 15 6.58 8.54 -1.60
CA ASP A 15 7.36 9.47 -0.79
C ASP A 15 8.31 10.31 -1.68
N PRO A 16 8.47 11.62 -1.40
CA PRO A 16 9.41 12.46 -2.12
C PRO A 16 10.89 12.04 -1.94
N ASP A 17 11.21 11.31 -0.87
CA ASP A 17 12.55 10.80 -0.62
C ASP A 17 12.88 9.59 -1.51
N ALA A 18 13.98 9.70 -2.24
CA ALA A 18 14.38 8.70 -3.23
C ALA A 18 14.85 7.38 -2.61
N ASP A 19 15.43 7.39 -1.40
CA ASP A 19 15.83 6.17 -0.68
C ASP A 19 14.60 5.42 -0.18
N THR A 20 13.66 6.16 0.40
CA THR A 20 12.37 5.66 0.89
C THR A 20 11.55 5.03 -0.23
N ARG A 21 11.42 5.71 -1.37
CA ARG A 21 10.77 5.15 -2.56
C ARG A 21 11.44 3.87 -3.03
N ARG A 22 12.77 3.87 -3.17
CA ARG A 22 13.50 2.70 -3.67
C ARG A 22 13.35 1.49 -2.73
N ARG A 23 13.40 1.71 -1.42
CA ARG A 23 13.19 0.65 -0.42
C ARG A 23 11.77 0.10 -0.46
N ALA A 24 10.78 0.98 -0.64
CA ALA A 24 9.39 0.59 -0.78
C ALA A 24 9.17 -0.27 -2.03
N GLU A 25 9.73 0.14 -3.18
CA GLU A 25 9.65 -0.62 -4.43
C GLU A 25 10.31 -2.01 -4.34
N ILE A 26 11.48 -2.11 -3.69
CA ILE A 26 12.16 -3.40 -3.48
C ILE A 26 11.28 -4.32 -2.63
N GLN A 27 10.74 -3.80 -1.53
CA GLN A 27 9.84 -4.58 -0.69
C GLN A 27 8.58 -4.98 -1.45
N LEU A 28 7.92 -4.05 -2.14
CA LEU A 28 6.74 -4.31 -2.98
C LEU A 28 6.99 -5.45 -3.97
N LYS A 29 8.15 -5.48 -4.64
CA LYS A 29 8.51 -6.59 -5.54
C LYS A 29 8.67 -7.91 -4.82
N GLN A 30 9.25 -7.93 -3.61
CA GLN A 30 9.38 -9.16 -2.83
C GLN A 30 8.01 -9.70 -2.42
N ILE A 31 7.09 -8.82 -1.98
CA ILE A 31 5.72 -9.22 -1.62
C ILE A 31 4.86 -9.56 -2.83
N GLU A 32 5.13 -8.99 -4.01
CA GLU A 32 4.48 -9.35 -5.27
C GLU A 32 4.70 -10.83 -5.64
N GLU A 33 5.85 -11.40 -5.30
CA GLU A 33 6.13 -12.83 -5.50
C GLU A 33 5.32 -13.74 -4.56
N HIS A 34 4.68 -13.19 -3.53
CA HIS A 34 3.84 -13.96 -2.62
C HIS A 34 2.40 -14.12 -3.16
N PRO A 35 1.88 -15.36 -3.21
CA PRO A 35 0.49 -15.59 -3.56
C PRO A 35 -0.43 -14.95 -2.50
N GLY A 36 -1.41 -14.15 -2.96
CA GLY A 36 -2.29 -13.37 -2.08
C GLY A 36 -1.95 -11.89 -1.97
N PHE A 37 -0.87 -11.41 -2.61
CA PHE A 37 -0.57 -9.98 -2.70
C PHE A 37 -1.71 -9.15 -3.29
N MET A 38 -2.29 -9.62 -4.40
CA MET A 38 -3.47 -8.99 -5.03
C MET A 38 -4.69 -8.95 -4.11
N ASP A 39 -4.90 -10.00 -3.30
CA ASP A 39 -6.02 -10.09 -2.36
C ASP A 39 -5.86 -9.06 -1.22
N VAL A 40 -4.62 -8.92 -0.71
CA VAL A 40 -4.27 -7.92 0.31
C VAL A 40 -4.33 -6.50 -0.24
N LEU A 41 -3.89 -6.27 -1.48
CA LEU A 41 -4.06 -4.98 -2.16
C LEU A 41 -5.52 -4.60 -2.30
N LEU A 42 -6.37 -5.56 -2.67
CA LEU A 42 -7.80 -5.37 -2.81
C LEU A 42 -8.45 -5.08 -1.45
N ASP A 43 -8.07 -5.80 -0.40
CA ASP A 43 -8.52 -5.54 0.98
C ASP A 43 -8.12 -4.13 1.44
N VAL A 44 -6.86 -3.72 1.21
CA VAL A 44 -6.38 -2.37 1.52
C VAL A 44 -7.18 -1.31 0.77
N LEU A 45 -7.43 -1.50 -0.53
CA LEU A 45 -8.25 -0.59 -1.34
C LEU A 45 -9.69 -0.52 -0.84
N GLN A 46 -10.32 -1.66 -0.53
CA GLN A 46 -11.67 -1.71 0.01
C GLN A 46 -11.78 -1.04 1.38
N ASN A 47 -10.78 -1.22 2.26
CA ASN A 47 -10.71 -0.54 3.55
C ASN A 47 -10.44 0.97 3.41
N GLU A 48 -9.58 1.37 2.46
CA GLU A 48 -9.27 2.78 2.19
C GLU A 48 -10.43 3.52 1.49
N GLN A 49 -11.30 2.83 0.73
CA GLN A 49 -12.51 3.44 0.16
C GLN A 49 -13.50 3.89 1.23
N ASP A 50 -13.63 3.19 2.37
CA ASP A 50 -14.45 3.67 3.49
C ASP A 50 -13.90 5.00 4.06
N ASN A 51 -12.57 5.13 4.13
CA ASN A 51 -11.91 6.30 4.70
C ASN A 51 -11.82 7.49 3.71
N SER A 52 -11.58 7.24 2.42
CA SER A 52 -11.47 8.28 1.39
C SER A 52 -12.83 8.87 0.98
N VAL A 53 -13.91 8.05 1.02
CA VAL A 53 -15.30 8.54 0.86
C VAL A 53 -15.72 9.40 2.05
N ARG A 54 -15.25 9.07 3.27
CA ARG A 54 -15.46 9.92 4.45
C ARG A 54 -14.71 11.25 4.38
N LEU A 55 -13.50 11.28 3.81
CA LEU A 55 -12.72 12.51 3.68
C LEU A 55 -13.22 13.44 2.55
N SER A 56 -13.82 12.88 1.49
CA SER A 56 -14.31 13.66 0.34
C SER A 56 -15.73 14.21 0.51
N SER A 57 -16.36 14.00 1.67
CA SER A 57 -17.73 14.45 1.97
C SER A 57 -17.80 15.64 2.95
N THR A 58 -16.72 16.42 3.08
CA THR A 58 -16.72 17.68 3.85
C THR A 58 -16.40 18.88 2.96
#